data_AF-A0A2S9Y865-F1
#
_entry.id   AF-A0A2S9Y865-F1
#
_cell.length_a   1.000
_cell.length_b   1.000
_cell.length_c   1.000
_cell.angle_alpha   90.00
_cell.angle_beta   90.00
_cell.angle_gamma   90.00
#
_symmetry.space_group_name_H-M   'P 1'
#
loop_
_entity.id
_entity.type
_entity.pdbx_description
1 polymer ?
#
loop_
_entity_poly.entity_id
_entity_poly.type
_entity_poly.pdbx_seq_one_letter_code
_entity_poly.pdbx_strand_id
1 'polypeptide(L)'
;MLKASHLVIPCAALALISCSPAEGDPNPFTTAASIDTGVSTTLETGTGSGDGDGDGDSGDGDGDGDPGDGDGDGDGVKLDVLPADTGVDDGPGDESCDFVDLLFVIDNSVSMGGYQAALGLAFPQFADTLAAVLPEGTNVHVGVTSSEMGYAGSGSTMISNGMCTFTGDGMPSDNFYITPDMQNTGKNGAQGRLFDPGGGQHYFGFNVGDAAQTAALETWFSDAAAVGTGGSNIEMSTAPAGWAFDPANNATNAGFVRDEGAVLVVFFMTDEPDQTPLMINGMSGGQAMLDKVAAAKSGCGGLDCVIGGGFLLESACNAQGNLPLDDFLEGMSEPPQVAPLPDDNLPAMQAADEMNALLADTLADAIAAKCDEIPPVG
;
A
#
# COMPACT_ATOMS: atom_id res chain seq x y z
N MET A 1 -49.33 -5.64 -52.40
CA MET A 1 -49.13 -7.04 -52.84
C MET A 1 -47.64 -7.33 -52.92
N LEU A 2 -47.03 -7.80 -51.83
CA LEU A 2 -45.79 -8.56 -51.83
C LEU A 2 -45.88 -9.53 -50.64
N LYS A 3 -45.79 -10.84 -50.92
CA LYS A 3 -45.96 -11.95 -49.98
C LYS A 3 -44.68 -12.12 -49.15
N ALA A 4 -44.84 -12.19 -47.83
CA ALA A 4 -43.83 -12.73 -46.92
C ALA A 4 -43.97 -14.26 -46.87
N SER A 5 -42.87 -14.99 -47.08
CA SER A 5 -42.79 -16.44 -46.89
C SER A 5 -41.95 -16.74 -45.65
N HIS A 6 -42.59 -17.36 -44.67
CA HIS A 6 -41.97 -17.93 -43.48
C HIS A 6 -41.24 -19.23 -43.84
N LEU A 7 -39.98 -19.37 -43.40
CA LEU A 7 -39.24 -20.63 -43.42
C LEU A 7 -39.08 -21.12 -41.98
N VAL A 8 -39.73 -22.24 -41.69
CA VAL A 8 -39.64 -23.00 -40.43
C VAL A 8 -38.60 -24.11 -40.65
N ILE A 9 -37.59 -24.21 -39.78
CA ILE A 9 -36.60 -25.30 -39.76
C ILE A 9 -36.71 -26.02 -38.41
N PRO A 10 -36.88 -27.36 -38.38
CA PRO A 10 -37.05 -28.10 -37.13
C PRO A 10 -35.73 -28.67 -36.58
N CYS A 11 -35.62 -28.56 -35.25
CA CYS A 11 -35.13 -29.54 -34.26
C CYS A 11 -34.07 -30.60 -34.66
N ALA A 12 -32.89 -30.52 -34.04
CA ALA A 12 -32.04 -31.68 -33.77
C ALA A 12 -31.42 -31.53 -32.37
N ALA A 13 -31.84 -32.40 -31.45
CA ALA A 13 -31.33 -32.52 -30.10
C ALA A 13 -29.99 -33.28 -30.11
N LEU A 14 -28.94 -32.69 -29.53
CA LEU A 14 -27.63 -33.31 -29.35
C LEU A 14 -27.47 -33.70 -27.88
N ALA A 15 -27.40 -35.00 -27.61
CA ALA A 15 -27.15 -35.55 -26.29
C ALA A 15 -25.63 -35.51 -25.98
N LEU A 16 -25.25 -34.81 -24.91
CA LEU A 16 -23.90 -34.85 -24.35
C LEU A 16 -23.83 -35.90 -23.24
N ILE A 17 -22.87 -36.80 -23.38
CA ILE A 17 -22.53 -37.91 -22.50
C ILE A 17 -21.66 -37.36 -21.35
N SER A 18 -22.06 -37.59 -20.09
CA SER A 18 -21.23 -37.28 -18.92
C SER A 18 -20.14 -38.34 -18.74
N CYS A 19 -18.91 -37.91 -18.47
CA CYS A 19 -17.80 -38.78 -18.09
C CYS A 19 -17.60 -38.69 -16.57
N SER A 20 -17.63 -39.84 -15.88
CA SER A 20 -17.25 -39.97 -14.47
C SER A 20 -15.73 -40.12 -14.34
N PRO A 21 -15.08 -39.63 -13.25
CA PRO A 21 -13.65 -39.82 -13.05
C PRO A 21 -13.34 -41.25 -12.57
N ALA A 22 -12.38 -41.88 -13.24
CA ALA A 22 -11.76 -43.14 -12.82
C ALA A 22 -10.46 -42.84 -12.05
N GLU A 23 -10.28 -43.59 -10.97
CA GLU A 23 -9.14 -43.50 -10.06
C GLU A 23 -7.85 -44.10 -10.62
N GLY A 24 -6.72 -43.55 -10.18
CA GLY A 24 -5.49 -44.28 -9.89
C GLY A 24 -4.50 -44.52 -11.04
N ASP A 25 -3.36 -43.84 -11.00
CA ASP A 25 -2.02 -44.47 -11.09
C ASP A 25 -0.88 -43.48 -10.77
N PRO A 26 0.35 -43.97 -10.44
CA PRO A 26 1.16 -43.41 -9.34
C PRO A 26 2.40 -42.61 -9.77
N ASN A 27 2.90 -41.83 -8.80
CA ASN A 27 4.13 -41.02 -8.86
C ASN A 27 5.39 -41.81 -9.30
N PRO A 28 6.20 -41.28 -10.24
CA PRO A 28 7.40 -41.94 -10.75
C PRO A 28 8.72 -41.46 -10.09
N PHE A 29 8.73 -41.10 -8.81
CA PHE A 29 9.97 -40.74 -8.11
C PHE A 29 10.20 -41.58 -6.85
N THR A 30 10.59 -42.84 -7.06
CA THR A 30 11.42 -43.56 -6.08
C THR A 30 12.44 -44.42 -6.81
N THR A 31 13.72 -44.12 -6.66
CA THR A 31 14.78 -45.12 -6.43
C THR A 31 16.07 -44.41 -6.08
N ALA A 32 16.56 -44.73 -4.89
CA ALA A 32 17.87 -44.36 -4.40
C ALA A 32 18.97 -45.12 -5.15
N ALA A 33 20.11 -44.47 -5.36
CA ALA A 33 21.40 -45.13 -5.50
C ALA A 33 22.46 -44.35 -4.69
N SER A 34 23.04 -45.10 -3.76
CA SER A 34 24.09 -44.81 -2.80
C SER A 34 25.30 -44.03 -3.33
N ILE A 35 25.77 -43.05 -2.57
CA ILE A 35 27.20 -42.72 -2.50
C ILE A 35 27.61 -42.60 -1.03
N ASP A 36 28.49 -43.51 -0.66
CA ASP A 36 29.31 -43.60 0.54
C ASP A 36 30.38 -42.50 0.51
N THR A 37 30.41 -41.64 1.52
CA THR A 37 31.67 -41.08 2.03
C THR A 37 31.54 -40.89 3.54
N GLY A 38 32.15 -41.82 4.28
CA GLY A 38 32.35 -41.67 5.72
C GLY A 38 33.27 -40.50 6.05
N VAL A 39 32.86 -39.69 7.03
CA VAL A 39 33.79 -39.07 7.97
C VAL A 39 33.14 -38.96 9.34
N SER A 40 33.93 -39.38 10.32
CA SER A 40 33.64 -39.55 11.74
C SER A 40 33.72 -38.22 12.49
N THR A 41 32.84 -37.97 13.46
CA THR A 41 33.19 -37.47 14.80
C THR A 41 31.99 -37.45 15.77
N THR A 42 31.98 -38.41 16.69
CA THR A 42 31.74 -38.31 18.14
C THR A 42 30.68 -37.33 18.70
N LEU A 43 29.62 -37.94 19.24
CA LEU A 43 28.88 -37.48 20.41
C LEU A 43 29.83 -37.29 21.61
N GLU A 44 29.75 -36.15 22.30
CA GLU A 44 30.00 -36.08 23.75
C GLU A 44 28.83 -35.34 24.43
N THR A 45 28.24 -36.05 25.39
CA THR A 45 27.34 -35.57 26.43
C THR A 45 28.11 -34.78 27.49
N GLY A 46 27.61 -33.62 27.90
CA GLY A 46 28.19 -32.86 29.02
C GLY A 46 27.13 -32.03 29.75
N THR A 47 26.67 -32.56 30.87
CA THR A 47 25.93 -31.88 31.93
C THR A 47 26.76 -30.78 32.59
N GLY A 48 26.15 -29.65 32.98
CA GLY A 48 26.80 -28.64 33.80
C GLY A 48 25.82 -27.66 34.44
N SER A 49 25.49 -27.91 35.71
CA SER A 49 24.86 -26.96 36.63
C SER A 49 25.81 -25.81 36.98
N GLY A 50 25.26 -24.62 37.24
CA GLY A 50 26.01 -23.47 37.76
C GLY A 50 25.08 -22.46 38.41
N ASP A 51 24.94 -22.57 39.73
CA ASP A 51 24.41 -21.55 40.63
C ASP A 51 25.32 -20.31 40.66
N GLY A 52 24.75 -19.13 40.85
CA GLY A 52 25.48 -17.87 40.99
C GLY A 52 24.66 -16.79 41.67
N ASP A 53 24.66 -16.81 43.00
CA ASP A 53 24.25 -15.72 43.88
C ASP A 53 25.12 -14.47 43.69
N GLY A 54 24.54 -13.27 43.83
CA GLY A 54 25.26 -12.01 43.79
C GLY A 54 24.44 -10.84 44.34
N ASP A 55 24.73 -10.49 45.59
CA ASP A 55 24.08 -9.50 46.45
C ASP A 55 24.11 -8.04 45.98
N GLY A 56 23.07 -7.29 46.38
CA GLY A 56 23.22 -6.07 47.16
C GLY A 56 23.38 -4.73 46.43
N ASP A 57 22.38 -3.86 46.55
CA ASP A 57 22.61 -2.49 47.02
C ASP A 57 21.37 -1.91 47.71
N SER A 58 21.60 -1.25 48.84
CA SER A 58 20.62 -0.52 49.65
C SER A 58 21.22 0.85 49.93
N GLY A 59 20.58 1.90 49.44
CA GLY A 59 20.97 3.29 49.68
C GLY A 59 19.80 4.09 50.21
N ASP A 60 19.68 4.13 51.54
CA ASP A 60 18.94 5.16 52.28
C ASP A 60 19.71 6.49 52.22
N GLY A 61 18.97 7.61 52.13
CA GLY A 61 19.52 8.95 52.18
C GLY A 61 18.48 9.98 52.60
N ASP A 62 18.27 10.11 53.91
CA ASP A 62 17.58 11.21 54.57
C ASP A 62 18.39 12.53 54.46
N GLY A 63 17.69 13.66 54.34
CA GLY A 63 18.32 14.99 54.30
C GLY A 63 17.34 16.17 54.44
N ASP A 64 16.87 16.40 55.66
CA ASP A 64 16.52 17.65 56.35
C ASP A 64 16.24 18.97 55.58
N GLY A 65 15.01 19.49 55.75
CA GLY A 65 14.73 20.73 56.50
C GLY A 65 14.96 22.12 55.87
N ASP A 66 13.86 22.82 55.58
CA ASP A 66 13.72 24.28 55.81
C ASP A 66 12.23 24.72 55.87
N PRO A 67 11.74 25.31 56.98
CA PRO A 67 10.51 26.08 57.00
C PRO A 67 10.84 27.57 57.11
N GLY A 68 10.75 28.29 55.99
CA GLY A 68 10.85 29.74 55.94
C GLY A 68 9.48 30.40 55.86
N ASP A 69 8.95 30.81 57.03
CA ASP A 69 7.83 31.74 57.16
C ASP A 69 8.22 33.14 56.65
N GLY A 70 7.38 33.73 55.81
CA GLY A 70 7.56 35.07 55.26
C GLY A 70 6.25 35.79 55.02
N ASP A 71 5.60 36.22 56.11
CA ASP A 71 4.50 37.19 56.09
C ASP A 71 4.99 38.54 55.53
N GLY A 72 4.41 38.94 54.39
CA GLY A 72 4.66 40.21 53.74
C GLY A 72 3.36 40.81 53.22
N ASP A 73 2.59 41.45 54.11
CA ASP A 73 1.55 42.41 53.76
C ASP A 73 2.17 43.59 52.99
N GLY A 74 1.62 43.91 51.81
CA GLY A 74 1.89 45.20 51.17
C GLY A 74 1.65 45.26 49.67
N ASP A 75 0.56 45.93 49.31
CA ASP A 75 0.32 46.59 48.02
C ASP A 75 0.26 45.72 46.76
N GLY A 76 -0.94 45.18 46.52
CA GLY A 76 -1.72 45.63 45.37
C GLY A 76 -1.11 45.42 43.99
N VAL A 77 -0.81 44.18 43.62
CA VAL A 77 -0.76 43.81 42.20
C VAL A 77 -2.21 43.60 41.73
N LYS A 78 -2.71 44.57 40.97
CA LYS A 78 -3.98 44.46 40.25
C LYS A 78 -3.81 43.41 39.15
N LEU A 79 -4.20 42.18 39.45
CA LEU A 79 -4.53 41.19 38.44
C LEU A 79 -5.89 41.61 37.87
N ASP A 80 -5.85 42.37 36.78
CA ASP A 80 -7.04 42.63 35.96
C ASP A 80 -7.52 41.27 35.44
N VAL A 81 -8.56 40.76 36.10
CA VAL A 81 -9.37 39.67 35.57
C VAL A 81 -10.08 40.25 34.36
N LEU A 82 -9.50 40.02 33.18
CA LEU A 82 -10.20 40.18 31.91
C LEU A 82 -11.51 39.37 31.99
N PRO A 83 -12.59 39.84 31.32
CA PRO A 83 -13.83 39.07 31.22
C PRO A 83 -13.53 37.64 30.75
N ALA A 84 -14.37 36.68 31.15
CA ALA A 84 -14.32 35.31 30.67
C ALA A 84 -14.48 35.28 29.15
N ASP A 85 -13.35 35.41 28.47
CA ASP A 85 -13.11 35.21 27.05
C ASP A 85 -11.61 34.87 26.86
N THR A 86 -11.01 34.22 27.86
CA THR A 86 -9.94 33.30 27.56
C THR A 86 -10.63 32.13 26.90
N GLY A 87 -10.70 32.18 25.56
CA GLY A 87 -10.81 30.99 24.74
C GLY A 87 -9.86 29.98 25.36
N VAL A 88 -10.48 29.07 26.11
CA VAL A 88 -9.81 27.86 26.53
C VAL A 88 -9.56 27.20 25.21
N ASP A 89 -8.28 27.10 24.87
CA ASP A 89 -7.75 26.24 23.83
C ASP A 89 -8.21 24.82 24.17
N ASP A 90 -9.43 24.49 23.75
CA ASP A 90 -10.10 23.22 23.96
C ASP A 90 -9.53 22.20 22.95
N GLY A 91 -8.24 21.88 23.04
CA GLY A 91 -7.60 20.88 22.16
C GLY A 91 -7.53 21.32 20.69
N PRO A 92 -7.03 20.48 19.76
CA PRO A 92 -6.82 20.87 18.37
C PRO A 92 -8.18 21.20 17.73
N GLY A 93 -8.55 22.47 17.77
CA GLY A 93 -9.76 22.98 17.15
C GLY A 93 -9.51 23.16 15.67
N ASP A 94 -10.37 22.54 14.87
CA ASP A 94 -10.77 22.94 13.51
C ASP A 94 -9.68 23.15 12.44
N GLU A 95 -8.41 22.78 12.68
CA GLU A 95 -7.29 23.00 11.74
C GLU A 95 -6.75 21.72 11.06
N SER A 96 -7.36 20.56 11.33
CA SER A 96 -6.98 19.28 10.70
C SER A 96 -7.73 19.02 9.40
N CYS A 97 -7.18 18.16 8.55
CA CYS A 97 -7.77 17.77 7.30
C CYS A 97 -9.17 17.14 7.49
N ASP A 98 -10.08 17.37 6.54
CA ASP A 98 -11.40 16.72 6.52
C ASP A 98 -11.31 15.29 5.98
N PHE A 99 -10.30 15.03 5.15
CA PHE A 99 -10.27 13.92 4.22
C PHE A 99 -8.90 13.26 4.15
N VAL A 100 -8.89 11.94 4.00
CA VAL A 100 -7.68 11.17 3.64
C VAL A 100 -8.00 10.20 2.51
N ASP A 101 -7.21 10.21 1.44
CA ASP A 101 -7.32 9.29 0.31
C ASP A 101 -6.11 8.37 0.29
N LEU A 102 -6.31 7.05 0.25
CA LEU A 102 -5.26 6.04 0.20
C LEU A 102 -5.36 5.26 -1.09
N LEU A 103 -4.36 5.41 -1.97
CA LEU A 103 -4.19 4.62 -3.17
C LEU A 103 -3.12 3.56 -2.96
N PHE A 104 -3.50 2.29 -2.98
CA PHE A 104 -2.58 1.16 -3.01
C PHE A 104 -2.32 0.73 -4.45
N VAL A 105 -1.06 0.76 -4.87
CA VAL A 105 -0.59 0.23 -6.15
C VAL A 105 0.10 -1.10 -5.88
N ILE A 106 -0.57 -2.18 -6.26
CA ILE A 106 -0.15 -3.55 -5.93
C ILE A 106 0.35 -4.26 -7.17
N ASP A 107 1.57 -4.78 -7.07
CA ASP A 107 2.13 -5.68 -8.05
C ASP A 107 1.29 -6.95 -8.19
N ASN A 108 0.89 -7.25 -9.43
CA ASN A 108 0.04 -8.39 -9.76
C ASN A 108 0.79 -9.53 -10.47
N SER A 109 2.11 -9.58 -10.32
CA SER A 109 2.98 -10.66 -10.78
C SER A 109 2.72 -11.97 -10.01
N VAL A 110 3.29 -13.07 -10.49
CA VAL A 110 3.07 -14.43 -9.94
C VAL A 110 3.60 -14.56 -8.50
N SER A 111 4.72 -13.91 -8.19
CA SER A 111 5.40 -13.99 -6.89
C SER A 111 4.67 -13.24 -5.77
N MET A 112 3.78 -12.30 -6.13
CA MET A 112 3.09 -11.42 -5.19
C MET A 112 1.99 -12.08 -4.35
N GLY A 113 1.63 -13.34 -4.62
CA GLY A 113 0.48 -13.98 -3.97
C GLY A 113 0.59 -14.08 -2.45
N GLY A 114 1.78 -14.36 -1.92
CA GLY A 114 2.02 -14.39 -0.47
C GLY A 114 1.89 -13.01 0.17
N TYR A 115 2.44 -11.99 -0.49
CA TYR A 115 2.41 -10.60 -0.04
C TYR A 115 1.02 -9.99 -0.08
N GLN A 116 0.24 -10.25 -1.13
CA GLN A 116 -1.17 -9.83 -1.21
C GLN A 116 -2.01 -10.41 -0.06
N ALA A 117 -1.81 -11.69 0.27
CA ALA A 117 -2.47 -12.33 1.40
C ALA A 117 -2.04 -11.74 2.75
N ALA A 118 -0.74 -11.49 2.94
CA ALA A 118 -0.21 -10.86 4.14
C ALA A 118 -0.73 -9.42 4.31
N LEU A 119 -0.75 -8.63 3.24
CA LEU A 119 -1.27 -7.26 3.27
C LEU A 119 -2.75 -7.22 3.66
N GLY A 120 -3.56 -8.14 3.11
CA GLY A 120 -4.97 -8.27 3.50
C GLY A 120 -5.17 -8.63 4.98
N LEU A 121 -4.24 -9.39 5.58
CA LEU A 121 -4.25 -9.74 7.00
C LEU A 121 -3.70 -8.63 7.91
N ALA A 122 -2.79 -7.80 7.41
CA ALA A 122 -2.21 -6.68 8.15
C ALA A 122 -3.17 -5.48 8.22
N PHE A 123 -3.88 -5.22 7.12
CA PHE A 123 -4.71 -4.03 6.98
C PHE A 123 -5.73 -3.79 8.11
N PRO A 124 -6.37 -4.80 8.73
CA PRO A 124 -7.28 -4.53 9.84
C PRO A 124 -6.67 -3.73 10.99
N GLN A 125 -5.43 -4.06 11.39
CA GLN A 125 -4.74 -3.29 12.42
C GLN A 125 -4.43 -1.86 11.94
N PHE A 126 -4.11 -1.68 10.67
CA PHE A 126 -3.89 -0.35 10.09
C PHE A 126 -5.17 0.48 10.08
N ALA A 127 -6.32 -0.11 9.70
CA ALA A 127 -7.62 0.56 9.71
C ALA A 127 -8.03 1.01 11.13
N ASP A 128 -7.86 0.14 12.11
CA ASP A 128 -8.09 0.47 13.53
C ASP A 128 -7.16 1.59 13.99
N THR A 129 -5.89 1.56 13.59
CA THR A 129 -4.91 2.59 13.96
C THR A 129 -5.26 3.93 13.33
N LEU A 130 -5.61 3.96 12.04
CA LEU A 130 -6.09 5.17 11.36
C LEU A 130 -7.32 5.76 12.07
N ALA A 131 -8.29 4.92 12.44
CA ALA A 131 -9.47 5.35 13.17
C ALA A 131 -9.17 5.88 14.59
N ALA A 132 -8.03 5.51 15.16
CA ALA A 132 -7.59 5.97 16.48
C ALA A 132 -6.76 7.27 16.43
N VAL A 133 -5.95 7.47 15.38
CA VAL A 133 -5.03 8.62 15.26
C VAL A 133 -5.64 9.81 14.53
N LEU A 134 -6.62 9.58 13.64
CA LEU A 134 -7.27 10.66 12.90
C LEU A 134 -8.41 11.31 13.72
N PRO A 135 -8.71 12.61 13.48
CA PRO A 135 -9.84 13.29 14.10
C PRO A 135 -11.18 12.60 13.84
N GLU A 136 -12.09 12.63 14.82
CA GLU A 136 -13.45 12.10 14.66
C GLU A 136 -14.19 12.82 13.53
N GLY A 137 -14.84 12.06 12.65
CA GLY A 137 -15.54 12.62 11.49
C GLY A 137 -14.68 12.78 10.24
N THR A 138 -13.36 12.62 10.31
CA THR A 138 -12.48 12.55 9.12
C THR A 138 -13.00 11.46 8.18
N ASN A 139 -13.21 11.80 6.90
CA ASN A 139 -13.67 10.82 5.92
C ASN A 139 -12.48 10.26 5.12
N VAL A 140 -12.35 8.95 5.12
CA VAL A 140 -11.21 8.25 4.51
C VAL A 140 -11.69 7.43 3.32
N HIS A 141 -11.02 7.56 2.17
CA HIS A 141 -11.22 6.73 0.99
C HIS A 141 -10.02 5.78 0.81
N VAL A 142 -10.30 4.51 0.49
CA VAL A 142 -9.28 3.52 0.20
C VAL A 142 -9.56 2.89 -1.16
N GLY A 143 -8.57 2.94 -2.05
CA GLY A 143 -8.63 2.40 -3.40
C GLY A 143 -7.40 1.55 -3.69
N VAL A 144 -7.56 0.57 -4.57
CA VAL A 144 -6.48 -0.33 -5.00
C VAL A 144 -6.40 -0.30 -6.54
N THR A 145 -5.20 -0.27 -7.11
CA THR A 145 -4.93 -0.48 -8.54
C THR A 145 -3.74 -1.43 -8.68
N SER A 146 -3.60 -2.10 -9.83
CA SER A 146 -2.43 -2.92 -10.09
C SER A 146 -1.35 -2.15 -10.87
N SER A 147 -0.14 -2.68 -10.86
CA SER A 147 1.04 -2.25 -11.63
C SER A 147 0.91 -2.42 -13.17
N GLU A 148 -0.12 -3.13 -13.66
CA GLU A 148 -0.27 -3.48 -15.07
C GLU A 148 -0.78 -2.31 -15.91
N MET A 149 0.01 -1.83 -16.89
CA MET A 149 -0.46 -0.91 -17.94
C MET A 149 -0.88 -1.65 -19.21
N GLY A 150 -0.14 -2.71 -19.56
CA GLY A 150 -0.40 -3.59 -20.68
C GLY A 150 0.19 -4.96 -20.39
N TYR A 151 -0.23 -5.97 -21.15
CA TYR A 151 0.08 -7.36 -20.84
C TYR A 151 1.22 -7.91 -21.69
N ALA A 152 2.28 -8.37 -21.02
CA ALA A 152 3.31 -9.23 -21.57
C ALA A 152 3.21 -10.63 -20.97
N GLY A 153 3.23 -11.67 -21.81
CA GLY A 153 3.20 -13.07 -21.34
C GLY A 153 4.53 -13.59 -20.80
N SER A 154 5.60 -12.83 -21.01
CA SER A 154 6.96 -13.11 -20.53
C SER A 154 7.70 -11.80 -20.31
N GLY A 155 8.63 -11.80 -19.34
CA GLY A 155 9.43 -10.64 -18.96
C GLY A 155 10.88 -11.02 -18.68
N SER A 156 11.79 -10.07 -18.83
CA SER A 156 13.18 -10.24 -18.43
C SER A 156 13.83 -8.89 -18.12
N THR A 157 14.67 -8.90 -17.09
CA THR A 157 15.48 -7.75 -16.67
C THR A 157 16.94 -8.03 -16.97
N MET A 158 17.58 -7.15 -17.74
CA MET A 158 19.02 -7.18 -17.98
C MET A 158 19.69 -5.96 -17.38
N ILE A 159 20.77 -6.19 -16.63
CA ILE A 159 21.56 -5.13 -16.00
C ILE A 159 22.87 -4.97 -16.77
N SER A 160 23.14 -3.77 -17.27
CA SER A 160 24.37 -3.43 -17.96
C SER A 160 24.89 -2.08 -17.49
N ASN A 161 26.09 -2.06 -16.90
CA ASN A 161 26.71 -0.87 -16.31
C ASN A 161 25.82 -0.11 -15.31
N GLY A 162 25.03 -0.84 -14.50
CA GLY A 162 24.10 -0.25 -13.53
C GLY A 162 22.83 0.35 -14.14
N MET A 163 22.57 0.12 -15.43
CA MET A 163 21.29 0.45 -16.07
C MET A 163 20.49 -0.81 -16.33
N CYS A 164 19.21 -0.78 -15.98
CA CYS A 164 18.29 -1.87 -16.23
C CYS A 164 17.54 -1.68 -17.54
N THR A 165 17.48 -2.76 -18.31
CA THR A 165 16.69 -2.87 -19.54
C THR A 165 15.64 -3.93 -19.31
N PHE A 166 14.37 -3.53 -19.44
CA PHE A 166 13.22 -4.40 -19.30
C PHE A 166 12.70 -4.81 -20.68
N THR A 167 12.38 -6.10 -20.85
CA THR A 167 11.90 -6.65 -22.12
C THR A 167 10.73 -7.59 -21.87
N GLY A 168 9.59 -7.32 -22.50
CA GLY A 168 8.38 -8.14 -22.46
C GLY A 168 8.10 -8.76 -23.82
N ASP A 169 7.80 -10.06 -23.88
CA ASP A 169 7.56 -10.80 -25.13
C ASP A 169 8.59 -10.50 -26.26
N GLY A 170 9.85 -10.28 -25.87
CA GLY A 170 10.96 -9.95 -26.79
C GLY A 170 10.99 -8.50 -27.30
N MET A 171 10.18 -7.60 -26.75
CA MET A 171 10.14 -6.17 -27.07
C MET A 171 10.44 -5.30 -25.84
N PRO A 172 10.92 -4.05 -26.02
CA PRO A 172 11.12 -3.12 -24.91
C PRO A 172 9.85 -2.94 -24.07
N SER A 173 10.00 -2.74 -22.75
CA SER A 173 8.86 -2.53 -21.82
C SER A 173 7.93 -1.40 -22.27
N ASP A 174 8.45 -0.35 -22.89
CA ASP A 174 7.69 0.78 -23.46
C ASP A 174 6.54 0.33 -24.39
N ASN A 175 6.68 -0.80 -25.07
CA ASN A 175 5.62 -1.34 -25.94
C ASN A 175 4.38 -1.83 -25.17
N PHE A 176 4.51 -2.04 -23.86
CA PHE A 176 3.44 -2.48 -22.96
C PHE A 176 2.90 -1.31 -22.12
N TYR A 177 3.44 -0.10 -22.27
CA TYR A 177 2.87 1.11 -21.69
C TYR A 177 1.67 1.58 -22.52
N ILE A 178 0.55 0.86 -22.36
CA ILE A 178 -0.74 1.20 -22.97
C ILE A 178 -1.51 2.00 -21.95
N THR A 179 -1.82 3.26 -22.24
CA THR A 179 -2.50 4.17 -21.31
C THR A 179 -4.03 4.10 -21.48
N PRO A 180 -4.82 4.41 -20.44
CA PRO A 180 -6.28 4.27 -20.49
C PRO A 180 -6.96 5.19 -21.52
N ASP A 181 -6.34 6.33 -21.85
CA ASP A 181 -6.79 7.24 -22.91
C ASP A 181 -6.49 6.72 -24.32
N MET A 182 -5.51 5.83 -24.48
CA MET A 182 -5.25 5.10 -25.74
C MET A 182 -6.20 3.92 -25.91
N GLN A 183 -6.33 3.10 -24.87
CA GLN A 183 -7.12 1.88 -24.91
C GLN A 183 -7.44 1.39 -23.49
N ASN A 184 -8.68 0.98 -23.25
CA ASN A 184 -9.04 0.19 -22.08
C ASN A 184 -8.69 -1.28 -22.31
N THR A 185 -7.77 -1.84 -21.53
CA THR A 185 -7.35 -3.26 -21.62
C THR A 185 -8.43 -4.24 -21.17
N GLY A 186 -9.47 -3.77 -20.49
CA GLY A 186 -10.55 -4.59 -19.94
C GLY A 186 -10.15 -5.37 -18.69
N LYS A 187 -8.91 -5.24 -18.23
CA LYS A 187 -8.44 -5.85 -16.98
C LYS A 187 -8.84 -4.98 -15.79
N ASN A 188 -9.43 -5.63 -14.77
CA ASN A 188 -9.77 -5.03 -13.49
C ASN A 188 -8.51 -4.55 -12.78
N GLY A 189 -8.53 -3.36 -12.18
CA GLY A 189 -7.36 -2.80 -11.48
C GLY A 189 -6.25 -2.24 -12.37
N ALA A 190 -6.19 -2.58 -13.67
CA ALA A 190 -5.09 -2.17 -14.55
C ALA A 190 -5.20 -0.71 -15.01
N GLN A 191 -4.08 -0.15 -15.47
CA GLN A 191 -3.97 1.19 -16.06
C GLN A 191 -4.39 2.35 -15.14
N GLY A 192 -4.22 2.17 -13.83
CA GLY A 192 -4.67 3.12 -12.81
C GLY A 192 -6.17 3.03 -12.50
N ARG A 193 -6.94 2.15 -13.15
CA ARG A 193 -8.33 1.93 -12.75
C ARG A 193 -8.39 1.29 -11.38
N LEU A 194 -9.30 1.78 -10.55
CA LEU A 194 -9.53 1.19 -9.24
C LEU A 194 -10.17 -0.21 -9.37
N PHE A 195 -9.60 -1.14 -8.62
CA PHE A 195 -9.96 -2.55 -8.58
C PHE A 195 -11.31 -2.74 -7.90
N ASP A 196 -12.19 -3.49 -8.54
CA ASP A 196 -13.45 -3.95 -7.94
C ASP A 196 -13.27 -5.37 -7.39
N PRO A 197 -13.20 -5.58 -6.06
CA PRO A 197 -13.21 -6.93 -5.49
C PRO A 197 -14.55 -7.65 -5.67
N GLY A 198 -15.61 -6.91 -6.03
CA GLY A 198 -16.92 -7.43 -6.33
C GLY A 198 -18.02 -6.44 -5.99
N GLY A 199 -19.13 -6.50 -6.74
CA GLY A 199 -20.30 -5.67 -6.47
C GLY A 199 -20.27 -4.27 -7.08
N GLY A 200 -19.24 -3.94 -7.87
CA GLY A 200 -19.11 -2.63 -8.53
C GLY A 200 -18.59 -1.54 -7.60
N GLN A 201 -17.97 -1.91 -6.48
CA GLN A 201 -17.40 -0.97 -5.52
C GLN A 201 -15.89 -0.88 -5.70
N HIS A 202 -15.46 0.17 -6.41
CA HIS A 202 -14.05 0.37 -6.78
C HIS A 202 -13.19 1.01 -5.67
N TYR A 203 -13.81 1.69 -4.72
CA TYR A 203 -13.16 2.19 -3.52
C TYR A 203 -14.12 2.15 -2.34
N PHE A 204 -13.57 2.12 -1.14
CA PHE A 204 -14.35 2.13 0.09
C PHE A 204 -14.13 3.44 0.84
N GLY A 205 -15.23 4.10 1.22
CA GLY A 205 -15.22 5.30 2.03
C GLY A 205 -15.76 5.01 3.43
N PHE A 206 -15.11 5.52 4.47
CA PHE A 206 -15.61 5.45 5.84
C PHE A 206 -15.37 6.75 6.60
N ASN A 207 -16.15 6.99 7.66
CA ASN A 207 -15.91 8.08 8.61
C ASN A 207 -15.25 7.53 9.88
N VAL A 208 -14.20 8.20 10.33
CA VAL A 208 -13.58 7.96 11.63
C VAL A 208 -14.63 8.13 12.74
N GLY A 209 -14.70 7.16 13.65
CA GLY A 209 -15.73 7.07 14.68
C GLY A 209 -16.90 6.12 14.35
N ASP A 210 -17.03 5.67 13.10
CA ASP A 210 -18.01 4.63 12.72
C ASP A 210 -17.35 3.23 12.68
N ALA A 211 -17.44 2.53 13.81
CA ALA A 211 -16.89 1.18 13.96
C ALA A 211 -17.50 0.15 12.97
N ALA A 212 -18.74 0.35 12.54
CA ALA A 212 -19.37 -0.57 11.59
C ALA A 212 -18.82 -0.38 10.17
N GLN A 213 -18.52 0.86 9.79
CA GLN A 213 -17.85 1.16 8.51
C GLN A 213 -16.39 0.72 8.52
N THR A 214 -15.69 0.87 9.66
CA THR A 214 -14.31 0.39 9.83
C THR A 214 -14.24 -1.12 9.60
N ALA A 215 -15.06 -1.91 10.29
CA ALA A 215 -15.12 -3.36 10.09
C ALA A 215 -15.50 -3.77 8.65
N ALA A 216 -16.34 -2.99 7.97
CA ALA A 216 -16.69 -3.22 6.57
C ALA A 216 -15.53 -2.91 5.62
N LEU A 217 -14.75 -1.86 5.90
CA LEU A 217 -13.52 -1.54 5.18
C LEU A 217 -12.51 -2.68 5.31
N GLU A 218 -12.28 -3.20 6.52
CA GLU A 218 -11.34 -4.31 6.76
C GLU A 218 -11.65 -5.51 5.86
N THR A 219 -12.94 -5.87 5.79
CA THR A 219 -13.42 -6.96 4.92
C THR A 219 -13.21 -6.62 3.44
N TRP A 220 -13.63 -5.42 3.01
CA TRP A 220 -13.51 -5.00 1.61
C TRP A 220 -12.05 -4.96 1.17
N PHE A 221 -11.15 -4.42 2.00
CA PHE A 221 -9.74 -4.30 1.67
C PHE A 221 -9.04 -5.65 1.62
N SER A 222 -9.37 -6.59 2.51
CA SER A 222 -8.83 -7.95 2.43
C SER A 222 -9.14 -8.60 1.07
N ASP A 223 -10.30 -8.33 0.48
CA ASP A 223 -10.64 -8.80 -0.87
C ASP A 223 -9.96 -7.95 -1.97
N ALA A 224 -9.85 -6.63 -1.77
CA ALA A 224 -9.25 -5.72 -2.74
C ALA A 224 -7.72 -5.87 -2.86
N ALA A 225 -7.03 -6.20 -1.76
CA ALA A 225 -5.59 -6.47 -1.74
C ALA A 225 -5.21 -7.70 -2.58
N ALA A 226 -6.15 -8.63 -2.74
CA ALA A 226 -6.03 -9.79 -3.61
C ALA A 226 -6.33 -9.44 -5.08
N VAL A 227 -5.60 -8.47 -5.63
CA VAL A 227 -5.72 -8.04 -7.05
C VAL A 227 -5.45 -9.19 -8.03
N GLY A 228 -4.80 -10.25 -7.55
CA GLY A 228 -4.46 -11.45 -8.28
C GLY A 228 -3.02 -11.45 -8.75
N THR A 229 -2.57 -12.61 -9.22
CA THR A 229 -1.17 -12.87 -9.61
C THR A 229 -1.02 -13.24 -11.09
N GLY A 230 -2.09 -13.00 -11.87
CA GLY A 230 -2.16 -13.26 -13.32
C GLY A 230 -1.88 -12.00 -14.16
N GLY A 231 -1.09 -11.09 -13.59
CA GLY A 231 -0.69 -9.82 -14.19
C GLY A 231 0.25 -9.99 -15.38
N SER A 232 0.81 -8.86 -15.80
CA SER A 232 1.85 -8.82 -16.82
C SER A 232 3.13 -9.48 -16.29
N ASN A 233 4.16 -9.56 -17.13
CA ASN A 233 5.53 -9.76 -16.66
C ASN A 233 6.34 -8.45 -16.82
N ILE A 234 5.64 -7.35 -17.06
CA ILE A 234 6.19 -6.00 -17.12
C ILE A 234 5.39 -5.17 -16.11
N GLU A 235 5.99 -4.95 -14.94
CA GLU A 235 5.35 -4.31 -13.81
C GLU A 235 5.73 -2.83 -13.74
N MET A 236 4.76 -1.96 -14.02
CA MET A 236 4.98 -0.52 -14.19
C MET A 236 4.44 0.27 -13.01
N SER A 237 4.77 -0.09 -11.77
CA SER A 237 4.17 0.44 -10.53
C SER A 237 3.94 1.96 -10.52
N THR A 238 4.85 2.78 -11.06
CA THR A 238 4.70 4.24 -11.06
C THR A 238 3.61 4.74 -12.01
N ALA A 239 3.46 4.11 -13.17
CA ALA A 239 2.48 4.51 -14.18
C ALA A 239 1.02 4.55 -13.68
N PRO A 240 0.43 3.48 -13.14
CA PRO A 240 -0.95 3.47 -12.67
C PRO A 240 -1.16 4.44 -11.49
N ALA A 241 -0.12 4.73 -10.69
CA ALA A 241 -0.20 5.73 -9.63
C ALA A 241 -0.60 7.12 -10.17
N GLY A 242 0.02 7.57 -11.26
CA GLY A 242 -0.36 8.82 -11.91
C GLY A 242 -1.68 8.71 -12.69
N TRP A 243 -1.89 7.59 -13.40
CA TRP A 243 -3.11 7.39 -14.19
C TRP A 243 -4.38 7.21 -13.36
N ALA A 244 -4.26 6.84 -12.08
CA ALA A 244 -5.41 6.73 -11.18
C ALA A 244 -6.19 8.04 -11.02
N PHE A 245 -5.56 9.18 -11.28
CA PHE A 245 -6.18 10.50 -11.15
C PHE A 245 -6.52 11.15 -12.48
N ASP A 246 -6.24 10.46 -13.60
CA ASP A 246 -6.57 10.96 -14.92
C ASP A 246 -8.07 10.79 -15.23
N PRO A 247 -8.75 11.79 -15.82
CA PRO A 247 -10.16 11.68 -16.21
C PRO A 247 -10.48 10.49 -17.12
N ALA A 248 -9.49 9.93 -17.84
CA ALA A 248 -9.65 8.71 -18.61
C ALA A 248 -10.15 7.52 -17.77
N ASN A 249 -9.88 7.51 -16.46
CA ASN A 249 -10.31 6.47 -15.53
C ASN A 249 -11.56 6.81 -14.72
N ASN A 250 -12.26 7.92 -15.01
CA ASN A 250 -13.48 8.32 -14.27
C ASN A 250 -14.60 7.26 -14.27
N ALA A 251 -14.59 6.31 -15.21
CA ALA A 251 -15.55 5.21 -15.21
C ALA A 251 -15.49 4.38 -13.91
N THR A 252 -14.32 4.25 -13.31
CA THR A 252 -14.08 3.48 -12.08
C THR A 252 -13.60 4.36 -10.91
N ASN A 253 -12.95 5.49 -11.21
CA ASN A 253 -12.23 6.29 -10.20
C ASN A 253 -12.96 7.57 -9.80
N ALA A 254 -14.08 7.92 -10.46
CA ALA A 254 -14.79 9.16 -10.15
C ALA A 254 -15.21 9.21 -8.68
N GLY A 255 -14.85 10.29 -8.00
CA GLY A 255 -15.17 10.52 -6.59
C GLY A 255 -14.17 9.92 -5.59
N PHE A 256 -13.14 9.19 -6.06
CA PHE A 256 -12.12 8.63 -5.18
C PHE A 256 -11.22 9.72 -4.58
N VAL A 257 -10.51 10.50 -5.40
CA VAL A 257 -9.58 11.53 -4.91
C VAL A 257 -10.32 12.83 -4.61
N ARG A 258 -9.99 13.44 -3.47
CA ARG A 258 -10.46 14.76 -3.04
C ARG A 258 -9.28 15.72 -3.03
N ASP A 259 -9.54 16.98 -3.34
CA ASP A 259 -8.50 17.99 -3.53
C ASP A 259 -8.27 18.80 -2.25
N GLU A 260 -9.06 19.85 -2.00
CA GLU A 260 -9.01 20.68 -0.80
C GLU A 260 -9.33 19.88 0.47
N GLY A 261 -8.67 20.21 1.58
CA GLY A 261 -8.88 19.55 2.87
C GLY A 261 -8.48 18.08 2.93
N ALA A 262 -7.74 17.57 1.95
CA ALA A 262 -7.45 16.14 1.81
C ALA A 262 -5.96 15.84 1.79
N VAL A 263 -5.52 14.86 2.59
CA VAL A 263 -4.23 14.19 2.44
C VAL A 263 -4.35 13.05 1.43
N LEU A 264 -3.42 12.93 0.49
CA LEU A 264 -3.32 11.76 -0.40
C LEU A 264 -2.11 10.92 -0.04
N VAL A 265 -2.32 9.61 0.08
CA VAL A 265 -1.29 8.60 0.28
C VAL A 265 -1.19 7.74 -0.98
N VAL A 266 -0.01 7.64 -1.57
CA VAL A 266 0.28 6.69 -2.64
C VAL A 266 1.21 5.61 -2.09
N PHE A 267 0.67 4.42 -1.91
CA PHE A 267 1.35 3.28 -1.32
C PHE A 267 1.67 2.22 -2.38
N PHE A 268 2.93 1.81 -2.49
CA PHE A 268 3.38 0.80 -3.44
C PHE A 268 3.64 -0.54 -2.74
N MET A 269 3.32 -1.65 -3.38
CA MET A 269 3.76 -2.98 -2.95
C MET A 269 4.23 -3.76 -4.16
N THR A 270 5.55 -3.95 -4.30
CA THR A 270 6.15 -4.62 -5.46
C THR A 270 7.45 -5.33 -5.11
N ASP A 271 7.61 -6.53 -5.64
CA ASP A 271 8.83 -7.34 -5.52
C ASP A 271 9.69 -7.29 -6.79
N GLU A 272 9.42 -6.34 -7.69
CA GLU A 272 10.17 -6.13 -8.92
C GLU A 272 10.60 -4.66 -9.05
N PRO A 273 11.67 -4.37 -9.83
CA PRO A 273 12.00 -3.00 -10.20
C PRO A 273 10.91 -2.39 -11.08
N ASP A 274 10.60 -1.10 -10.87
CA ASP A 274 9.61 -0.40 -11.69
C ASP A 274 10.03 -0.32 -13.17
N GLN A 275 9.15 -0.82 -14.03
CA GLN A 275 9.37 -0.96 -15.47
C GLN A 275 8.59 0.08 -16.29
N THR A 276 8.03 1.10 -15.62
CA THR A 276 7.47 2.30 -16.26
C THR A 276 8.50 2.89 -17.24
N PRO A 277 8.07 3.42 -18.41
CA PRO A 277 9.02 4.04 -19.34
C PRO A 277 9.84 5.14 -18.67
N LEU A 278 11.17 5.08 -18.84
CA LEU A 278 12.09 6.07 -18.26
C LEU A 278 11.79 7.49 -18.73
N MET A 279 11.27 7.63 -19.96
CA MET A 279 10.91 8.91 -20.55
C MET A 279 9.49 8.86 -21.11
N ILE A 280 8.64 9.78 -20.68
CA ILE A 280 7.26 9.94 -21.16
C ILE A 280 7.11 11.37 -21.67
N ASN A 281 6.84 11.53 -22.97
CA ASN A 281 6.68 12.84 -23.61
C ASN A 281 7.83 13.83 -23.37
N GLY A 282 9.06 13.32 -23.22
CA GLY A 282 10.25 14.14 -23.00
C GLY A 282 10.53 14.53 -21.54
N MET A 283 9.75 14.02 -20.58
CA MET A 283 10.01 14.14 -19.14
C MET A 283 10.39 12.77 -18.57
N SER A 284 11.03 12.71 -17.39
CA SER A 284 11.25 11.42 -16.74
C SER A 284 9.89 10.77 -16.43
N GLY A 285 9.84 9.45 -16.43
CA GLY A 285 8.61 8.70 -16.18
C GLY A 285 7.99 9.06 -14.83
N GLY A 286 8.81 9.19 -13.79
CA GLY A 286 8.37 9.55 -12.45
C GLY A 286 7.79 10.96 -12.40
N GLN A 287 8.48 11.93 -12.99
CA GLN A 287 7.98 13.32 -13.08
C GLN A 287 6.65 13.39 -13.85
N ALA A 288 6.51 12.65 -14.94
CA ALA A 288 5.26 12.64 -15.71
C ALA A 288 4.07 12.11 -14.89
N MET A 289 4.30 11.19 -13.96
CA MET A 289 3.26 10.68 -13.06
C MET A 289 3.01 11.62 -11.89
N LEU A 290 4.06 12.22 -11.32
CA LEU A 290 3.94 13.28 -10.30
C LEU A 290 3.10 14.46 -10.80
N ASP A 291 3.28 14.89 -12.05
CA ASP A 291 2.50 15.98 -12.63
C ASP A 291 0.99 15.66 -12.64
N LYS A 292 0.62 14.39 -12.87
CA LYS A 292 -0.78 13.95 -12.80
C LYS A 292 -1.32 14.00 -11.37
N VAL A 293 -0.53 13.54 -10.40
CA VAL A 293 -0.89 13.59 -8.98
C VAL A 293 -1.05 15.04 -8.51
N ALA A 294 -0.07 15.89 -8.81
CA ALA A 294 -0.09 17.32 -8.48
C ALA A 294 -1.30 18.04 -9.09
N ALA A 295 -1.67 17.69 -10.33
CA ALA A 295 -2.85 18.24 -10.99
C ALA A 295 -4.16 17.85 -10.30
N ALA A 296 -4.25 16.63 -9.75
CA ALA A 296 -5.42 16.15 -9.02
C ALA A 296 -5.55 16.77 -7.61
N LYS A 297 -4.45 17.31 -7.09
CA LYS A 297 -4.31 17.87 -5.73
C LYS A 297 -4.02 19.37 -5.74
N SER A 298 -4.37 20.06 -6.83
CA SER A 298 -3.99 21.47 -7.06
C SER A 298 -4.55 22.45 -6.02
N GLY A 299 -5.72 22.16 -5.46
CA GLY A 299 -6.42 22.95 -4.44
C GLY A 299 -5.83 22.80 -3.03
N CYS A 300 -5.19 21.67 -2.70
CA CYS A 300 -4.46 21.51 -1.44
C CYS A 300 -2.96 21.83 -1.51
N GLY A 301 -2.47 22.38 -2.62
CA GLY A 301 -1.05 22.75 -2.78
C GLY A 301 -0.24 21.83 -3.69
N GLY A 302 -0.89 20.92 -4.42
CA GLY A 302 -0.22 19.99 -5.33
C GLY A 302 0.38 18.82 -4.56
N LEU A 303 1.71 18.70 -4.56
CA LEU A 303 2.41 17.59 -3.88
C LEU A 303 2.59 17.83 -2.37
N ASP A 304 2.34 19.06 -1.88
CA ASP A 304 2.46 19.42 -0.47
C ASP A 304 1.51 18.64 0.46
N CYS A 305 0.39 18.18 -0.09
CA CYS A 305 -0.63 17.35 0.57
C CYS A 305 -0.53 15.86 0.21
N VAL A 306 0.59 15.42 -0.39
CA VAL A 306 0.80 14.05 -0.86
C VAL A 306 1.98 13.42 -0.14
N ILE A 307 1.76 12.23 0.40
CA ILE A 307 2.82 11.37 0.94
C ILE A 307 2.93 10.08 0.13
N GLY A 308 4.16 9.63 -0.07
CA GLY A 308 4.48 8.37 -0.75
C GLY A 308 5.06 7.34 0.21
N GLY A 309 4.91 6.06 -0.11
CA GLY A 309 5.50 5.00 0.69
C GLY A 309 5.23 3.62 0.11
N GLY A 310 5.67 2.58 0.79
CA GLY A 310 5.42 1.23 0.32
C GLY A 310 6.35 0.14 0.82
N PHE A 311 6.01 -1.09 0.45
CA PHE A 311 6.91 -2.23 0.52
C PHE A 311 7.61 -2.41 -0.83
N LEU A 312 8.91 -2.15 -0.86
CA LEU A 312 9.68 -2.11 -2.09
C LEU A 312 10.80 -3.14 -2.05
N LEU A 313 11.09 -3.77 -3.19
CA LEU A 313 12.31 -4.56 -3.36
C LEU A 313 13.53 -3.64 -3.40
N GLU A 314 14.53 -3.91 -2.57
CA GLU A 314 15.89 -3.43 -2.83
C GLU A 314 16.56 -4.31 -3.90
N SER A 315 16.96 -3.71 -5.02
CA SER A 315 17.55 -4.41 -6.15
C SER A 315 18.75 -3.65 -6.72
N ALA A 316 19.53 -4.32 -7.57
CA ALA A 316 20.58 -3.65 -8.32
C ALA A 316 20.05 -2.62 -9.34
N CYS A 317 18.75 -2.62 -9.66
CA CYS A 317 18.14 -1.67 -10.58
C CYS A 317 17.80 -0.33 -9.94
N ASN A 318 17.33 -0.31 -8.69
CA ASN A 318 17.01 0.92 -7.95
C ASN A 318 18.14 1.36 -7.00
N ALA A 319 19.23 0.60 -6.90
CA ALA A 319 20.41 0.98 -6.10
C ALA A 319 21.09 2.30 -6.52
N GLN A 320 20.73 2.86 -7.69
CA GLN A 320 21.23 4.16 -8.15
C GLN A 320 20.18 5.28 -8.14
N GLY A 321 18.93 5.01 -7.70
CA GLY A 321 17.85 6.00 -7.72
C GLY A 321 17.55 6.51 -9.13
N ASN A 322 17.40 5.61 -10.10
CA ASN A 322 17.30 5.96 -11.52
C ASN A 322 16.08 5.36 -12.22
N LEU A 323 15.17 4.75 -11.46
CA LEU A 323 13.90 4.26 -11.97
C LEU A 323 12.79 5.28 -11.75
N PRO A 324 11.70 5.23 -12.52
CA PRO A 324 10.60 6.19 -12.38
C PRO A 324 9.97 6.19 -10.98
N LEU A 325 9.96 5.06 -10.28
CA LEU A 325 9.51 4.98 -8.89
C LEU A 325 10.42 5.75 -7.94
N ASP A 326 11.74 5.73 -8.17
CA ASP A 326 12.68 6.48 -7.36
C ASP A 326 12.45 7.99 -7.54
N ASP A 327 12.34 8.44 -8.80
CA ASP A 327 12.00 9.82 -9.16
C ASP A 327 10.65 10.25 -8.55
N PHE A 328 9.66 9.36 -8.59
CA PHE A 328 8.32 9.61 -8.07
C PHE A 328 8.32 9.80 -6.54
N LEU A 329 9.04 8.93 -5.82
CA LEU A 329 9.14 9.03 -4.36
C LEU A 329 10.02 10.20 -3.92
N GLU A 330 11.09 10.52 -4.65
CA GLU A 330 11.93 11.71 -4.37
C GLU A 330 11.15 13.02 -4.57
N GLY A 331 10.18 13.04 -5.48
CA GLY A 331 9.36 14.23 -5.72
C GLY A 331 8.22 14.48 -4.72
N MET A 332 8.04 13.61 -3.72
CA MET A 332 7.06 13.81 -2.66
C MET A 332 7.46 14.95 -1.71
N SER A 333 6.48 15.58 -1.05
CA SER A 333 6.74 16.68 -0.12
C SER A 333 7.46 16.24 1.16
N GLU A 334 7.28 14.99 1.56
CA GLU A 334 7.90 14.38 2.73
C GLU A 334 8.75 13.15 2.33
N PRO A 335 9.75 12.79 3.16
CA PRO A 335 10.48 11.54 2.97
C PRO A 335 9.50 10.35 2.88
N PRO A 336 9.64 9.50 1.86
CA PRO A 336 8.70 8.40 1.64
C PRO A 336 8.81 7.36 2.75
N GLN A 337 7.68 6.84 3.20
CA GLN A 337 7.62 5.80 4.23
C GLN A 337 7.78 4.44 3.58
N VAL A 338 9.03 3.97 3.48
CA VAL A 338 9.38 2.72 2.78
C VAL A 338 9.95 1.67 3.72
N ALA A 339 9.61 0.41 3.47
CA ALA A 339 10.21 -0.75 4.11
C ALA A 339 10.46 -1.85 3.07
N PRO A 340 11.38 -2.79 3.32
CA PRO A 340 11.47 -3.98 2.50
C PRO A 340 10.20 -4.83 2.64
N LEU A 341 9.90 -5.63 1.62
CA LEU A 341 8.92 -6.71 1.74
C LEU A 341 9.36 -7.74 2.81
N PRO A 342 8.43 -8.39 3.53
CA PRO A 342 8.74 -9.50 4.41
C PRO A 342 9.47 -10.65 3.68
N ASP A 343 10.12 -11.53 4.43
CA ASP A 343 10.71 -12.76 3.88
C ASP A 343 9.60 -13.62 3.23
N ASP A 344 9.83 -14.00 1.95
CA ASP A 344 8.86 -14.75 1.12
C ASP A 344 8.57 -16.17 1.64
N ASN A 345 9.38 -16.67 2.56
CA ASN A 345 9.21 -17.97 3.20
C ASN A 345 8.36 -17.91 4.47
N LEU A 346 7.99 -16.72 4.93
CA LEU A 346 7.15 -16.56 6.12
C LEU A 346 5.71 -17.01 5.85
N PRO A 347 5.06 -17.64 6.84
CA PRO A 347 3.61 -17.77 6.82
C PRO A 347 2.93 -16.40 6.73
N ALA A 348 1.83 -16.29 5.98
CA ALA A 348 1.16 -15.02 5.71
C ALA A 348 0.84 -14.18 6.96
N MET A 349 0.49 -14.82 8.09
CA MET A 349 0.24 -14.10 9.34
C MET A 349 1.51 -13.46 9.93
N GLN A 350 2.67 -14.15 9.85
CA GLN A 350 3.92 -13.58 10.34
C GLN A 350 4.41 -12.46 9.42
N ALA A 351 4.25 -12.64 8.10
CA ALA A 351 4.51 -11.56 7.14
C ALA A 351 3.58 -10.35 7.40
N ALA A 352 2.32 -10.58 7.76
CA ALA A 352 1.38 -9.52 8.12
C ALA A 352 1.82 -8.77 9.39
N ASP A 353 2.29 -9.49 10.41
CA ASP A 353 2.84 -8.89 11.63
C ASP A 353 4.04 -7.97 11.30
N GLU A 354 4.92 -8.37 10.37
CA GLU A 354 6.02 -7.53 9.90
C GLU A 354 5.53 -6.31 9.10
N MET A 355 4.52 -6.48 8.23
CA MET A 355 3.93 -5.37 7.47
C MET A 355 3.28 -4.31 8.37
N ASN A 356 2.72 -4.72 9.52
CA ASN A 356 2.11 -3.78 10.47
C ASN A 356 3.11 -2.76 11.04
N ALA A 357 4.40 -3.07 11.10
CA ALA A 357 5.41 -2.11 11.54
C ALA A 357 5.52 -0.88 10.61
N LEU A 358 5.35 -1.06 9.30
CA LEU A 358 5.28 0.08 8.38
C LEU A 358 3.88 0.70 8.40
N LEU A 359 2.83 -0.11 8.30
CA LEU A 359 1.46 0.39 8.12
C LEU A 359 0.95 1.10 9.38
N ALA A 360 0.88 0.38 10.49
CA ALA A 360 0.29 0.88 11.73
C ALA A 360 1.27 1.75 12.51
N ASP A 361 2.54 1.35 12.63
CA ASP A 361 3.47 2.06 13.53
C ASP A 361 4.16 3.27 12.88
N THR A 362 4.12 3.41 11.56
CA THR A 362 4.85 4.47 10.84
C THR A 362 3.95 5.28 9.91
N LEU A 363 3.24 4.62 8.99
CA LEU A 363 2.45 5.30 7.97
C LEU A 363 1.21 5.98 8.58
N ALA A 364 0.52 5.34 9.53
CA ALA A 364 -0.63 5.95 10.19
C ALA A 364 -0.25 7.26 10.90
N ASP A 365 0.87 7.29 11.59
CA ASP A 365 1.39 8.48 12.26
C ASP A 365 1.80 9.57 11.25
N ALA A 366 2.43 9.19 10.13
CA ALA A 366 2.76 10.13 9.05
C ALA A 366 1.51 10.75 8.41
N ILE A 367 0.45 9.96 8.24
CA ILE A 367 -0.86 10.43 7.75
C ILE A 367 -1.47 11.42 8.73
N ALA A 368 -1.50 11.08 10.03
CA ALA A 368 -2.06 11.96 11.06
C ALA A 368 -1.29 13.29 11.13
N ALA A 369 0.05 13.23 11.15
CA ALA A 369 0.88 14.43 11.17
C ALA A 369 0.66 15.31 9.93
N LYS A 370 0.57 14.72 8.74
CA LYS A 370 0.25 15.50 7.53
C LYS A 370 -1.18 16.04 7.56
N CYS A 371 -2.13 15.32 8.15
CA CYS A 371 -3.51 15.78 8.30
C CYS A 371 -3.60 17.04 9.18
N ASP A 372 -2.78 17.14 10.23
CA ASP A 372 -2.70 18.33 11.09
C ASP A 372 -2.13 19.57 10.36
N GLU A 373 -1.43 19.38 9.23
CA GLU A 373 -0.88 20.47 8.41
C GLU A 373 -1.84 20.97 7.32
N ILE A 374 -2.85 20.16 6.96
CA ILE A 374 -3.77 20.46 5.87
C ILE A 374 -5.05 21.06 6.44
N PRO A 375 -5.38 22.33 6.14
CA PRO A 375 -6.59 22.95 6.65
C PRO A 375 -7.85 22.30 6.05
N PRO A 376 -8.97 22.27 6.77
CA PRO A 376 -10.24 21.74 6.25
C PRO A 376 -10.78 22.58 5.09
N VAL A 377 -11.79 22.06 4.40
CA VAL A 377 -12.50 22.77 3.33
C VAL A 377 -13.19 24.01 3.89
N GLY A 378 -12.95 25.16 3.24
CA GLY A 378 -13.44 26.48 3.66
C GLY A 378 -14.90 26.80 3.36
#